data_AF-A0A821A4G5-F1
#
_entry.id   AF-A0A821A4G5-F1
#
_cell.length_a   1.000
_cell.length_b   1.000
_cell.length_c   1.000
_cell.angle_alpha   90.00
_cell.angle_beta   90.00
_cell.angle_gamma   90.00
#
_symmetry.space_group_name_H-M   'P 1'
#
loop_
_entity.id
_entity.type
_entity.pdbx_description
1 polymer ?
#
loop_
_entity_poly.entity_id
_entity_poly.type
_entity_poly.pdbx_seq_one_letter_code
_entity_poly.pdbx_strand_id
1 'polypeptide(L)'
;MKIPIRSFTNVYYGLTATQIHDELTTAYGHGVVSYCTVTRWIQRFSNERESLEDNPRSCCPITAITQQNIDAVKDLSKIYTRKDHHKKNLALNLHLHNAKPCMQNINLNLDYLQEEKIKVMAHPPYSPDFAPSDLWLFNRLKRSLDTYPVSTSLATATTKELNSIPIHEYQKTFQKCIEMMKFCIEHRGDCF
;
A
#
# COMPACT_ATOMS: atom_id res chain seq x y z
N MET A 1 -0.48 -5.78 2.49
CA MET A 1 -1.56 -6.21 1.58
C MET A 1 -1.93 -7.66 1.90
N LYS A 2 -3.19 -7.95 2.22
CA LYS A 2 -3.71 -9.20 2.83
C LYS A 2 -3.81 -10.41 1.90
N ILE A 3 -3.43 -10.27 0.64
CA ILE A 3 -3.55 -11.36 -0.32
C ILE A 3 -2.60 -12.52 -0.01
N PRO A 4 -1.29 -12.29 0.26
CA PRO A 4 -0.34 -13.37 0.55
C PRO A 4 -0.73 -14.14 1.82
N ILE A 5 -1.15 -13.44 2.88
CA ILE A 5 -1.46 -14.06 4.18
C ILE A 5 -2.73 -14.92 4.09
N ARG A 6 -3.81 -14.41 3.46
CA ARG A 6 -5.06 -15.18 3.31
C ARG A 6 -4.94 -16.30 2.28
N SER A 7 -4.17 -16.10 1.21
CA SER A 7 -3.85 -17.19 0.27
C SER A 7 -2.94 -18.24 0.90
N PHE A 8 -1.99 -17.84 1.75
CA PHE A 8 -1.12 -18.76 2.49
C PHE A 8 -1.91 -19.61 3.46
N THR A 9 -2.80 -19.00 4.26
CA THR A 9 -3.70 -19.77 5.14
C THR A 9 -4.60 -20.70 4.34
N ASN A 10 -5.16 -20.25 3.21
CA ASN A 10 -6.03 -21.09 2.40
C ASN A 10 -5.29 -22.26 1.73
N VAL A 11 -4.05 -22.06 1.29
CA VAL A 11 -3.17 -23.14 0.80
C VAL A 11 -2.85 -24.11 1.93
N TYR A 12 -2.54 -23.61 3.12
CA TYR A 12 -2.25 -24.40 4.31
C TYR A 12 -3.46 -25.22 4.77
N TYR A 13 -4.68 -24.69 4.63
CA TYR A 13 -5.94 -25.40 4.89
C TYR A 13 -6.43 -26.27 3.72
N GLY A 14 -5.65 -26.40 2.63
CA GLY A 14 -5.92 -27.32 1.52
C GLY A 14 -7.02 -26.87 0.55
N LEU A 15 -7.36 -25.57 0.50
CA LEU A 15 -8.33 -25.06 -0.47
C LEU A 15 -7.80 -25.11 -1.90
N THR A 16 -8.70 -25.41 -2.85
CA THR A 16 -8.38 -25.43 -4.28
C THR A 16 -8.23 -24.02 -4.86
N ALA A 17 -7.53 -23.90 -5.99
CA ALA A 17 -7.36 -22.63 -6.71
C ALA A 17 -8.69 -21.94 -7.05
N THR A 18 -9.70 -22.71 -7.40
CA THR A 18 -11.03 -22.21 -7.72
C THR A 18 -11.70 -21.60 -6.49
N GLN A 19 -11.70 -22.32 -5.36
CA GLN A 19 -12.27 -21.81 -4.10
C GLN A 19 -11.61 -20.50 -3.65
N ILE A 20 -10.27 -20.44 -3.73
CA ILE A 20 -9.52 -19.22 -3.38
C ILE A 20 -9.85 -18.07 -4.34
N HIS A 21 -9.91 -18.34 -5.64
CA HIS A 21 -10.23 -17.33 -6.65
C HIS A 21 -11.65 -16.78 -6.48
N ASP A 22 -12.63 -17.65 -6.22
CA ASP A 22 -14.02 -17.25 -6.02
C ASP A 22 -14.17 -16.42 -4.75
N GLU A 23 -13.54 -16.83 -3.64
CA GLU A 23 -13.54 -16.06 -2.40
C GLU A 23 -12.92 -14.65 -2.59
N LEU A 24 -11.79 -14.57 -3.30
CA LEU A 24 -11.15 -13.29 -3.63
C LEU A 24 -12.04 -12.43 -4.53
N THR A 25 -12.72 -13.04 -5.50
CA THR A 25 -13.65 -12.37 -6.40
C THR A 25 -14.88 -11.84 -5.66
N THR A 26 -15.43 -12.62 -4.73
CA THR A 26 -16.54 -12.19 -3.86
C THR A 26 -16.11 -11.04 -2.94
N ALA A 27 -14.92 -11.12 -2.35
CA ALA A 27 -14.46 -10.14 -1.37
C ALA A 27 -14.05 -8.81 -2.01
N TYR A 28 -13.47 -8.83 -3.21
CA TYR A 28 -12.83 -7.65 -3.82
C TYR A 28 -13.43 -7.25 -5.17
N GLY A 29 -14.31 -8.06 -5.75
CA GLY A 29 -14.93 -7.80 -7.05
C GLY A 29 -14.25 -8.55 -8.21
N HIS A 30 -14.98 -8.63 -9.33
CA HIS A 30 -14.52 -9.32 -10.53
C HIS A 30 -13.32 -8.62 -11.17
N GLY A 31 -12.28 -9.40 -11.54
CA GLY A 31 -11.09 -8.91 -12.24
C GLY A 31 -9.98 -8.35 -11.35
N VAL A 32 -10.14 -8.38 -10.02
CA VAL A 32 -9.10 -7.90 -9.08
C VAL A 32 -7.87 -8.82 -9.06
N VAL A 33 -8.09 -10.13 -9.09
CA VAL A 33 -7.03 -11.14 -9.19
C VAL A 33 -7.42 -12.14 -10.28
N SER A 34 -6.50 -12.45 -11.19
CA SER A 34 -6.77 -13.49 -12.20
C SER A 34 -6.59 -14.88 -11.62
N TYR A 35 -7.33 -15.86 -12.14
CA TYR A 35 -7.17 -17.27 -11.78
C TYR A 35 -5.70 -17.74 -11.90
N CYS A 36 -5.00 -17.34 -12.97
CA CYS A 36 -3.59 -17.65 -13.17
C CYS A 36 -2.67 -17.09 -12.07
N THR A 37 -3.06 -15.96 -11.45
CA THR A 37 -2.31 -15.39 -10.33
C THR A 37 -2.49 -16.24 -9.07
N VAL A 38 -3.70 -16.74 -8.83
CA VAL A 38 -4.02 -17.63 -7.70
C VAL A 38 -3.30 -18.96 -7.84
N THR A 39 -3.33 -19.60 -9.01
CA THR A 39 -2.60 -20.86 -9.25
C THR A 39 -1.10 -20.71 -9.06
N ARG A 40 -0.52 -19.60 -9.56
CA ARG A 40 0.90 -19.27 -9.35
C ARG A 40 1.24 -19.08 -7.88
N TRP A 41 0.36 -18.49 -7.07
CA TRP A 41 0.58 -18.38 -5.62
C TRP A 41 0.55 -19.75 -4.95
N ILE A 42 -0.42 -20.59 -5.25
CA ILE A 42 -0.51 -21.96 -4.72
C ILE A 42 0.80 -22.72 -5.02
N GLN A 43 1.26 -22.73 -6.27
CA GLN A 43 2.52 -23.36 -6.64
C GLN A 43 3.73 -22.81 -5.85
N ARG A 44 3.80 -21.50 -5.61
CA ARG A 44 4.90 -20.89 -4.85
C ARG A 44 4.87 -21.26 -3.37
N PHE A 45 3.68 -21.40 -2.79
CA PHE A 45 3.52 -21.77 -1.39
C PHE A 45 3.68 -23.27 -1.16
N SER A 46 3.31 -24.11 -2.14
CA SER A 46 3.61 -25.55 -2.14
C SER A 46 5.11 -25.85 -2.23
N ASN A 47 5.92 -24.91 -2.73
CA ASN A 47 7.38 -25.02 -2.80
C ASN A 47 8.08 -24.36 -1.59
N GLU A 48 7.50 -24.42 -0.39
CA GLU A 48 8.08 -24.02 0.91
C GLU A 48 8.57 -22.55 1.00
N ARG A 49 7.99 -21.62 0.22
CA ARG A 49 8.29 -20.20 0.40
C ARG A 49 7.52 -19.65 1.61
N GLU A 50 8.08 -19.86 2.79
CA GLU A 50 7.50 -19.41 4.09
C GLU A 50 7.95 -18.01 4.51
N SER A 51 8.97 -17.44 3.84
CA SER A 51 9.46 -16.11 4.19
C SER A 51 8.39 -15.03 3.98
N LEU A 52 8.10 -14.29 5.06
CA LEU A 52 7.24 -13.11 5.07
C LEU A 52 7.97 -11.83 4.65
N GLU A 53 9.30 -11.93 4.48
CA GLU A 53 10.15 -10.84 4.03
C GLU A 53 10.00 -10.62 2.53
N ASP A 54 10.02 -9.36 2.11
CA ASP A 54 10.04 -9.06 0.70
C ASP A 54 11.38 -9.51 0.10
N ASN A 55 11.32 -10.14 -1.07
CA ASN A 55 12.54 -10.39 -1.85
C ASN A 55 13.31 -9.08 -2.05
N PRO A 56 14.65 -9.11 -2.19
CA PRO A 56 15.45 -7.94 -2.54
C PRO A 56 14.78 -7.24 -3.71
N ARG A 57 14.31 -6.02 -3.47
CA ARG A 57 13.65 -5.24 -4.50
C ARG A 57 14.78 -4.75 -5.39
N SER A 58 14.79 -5.16 -6.66
CA SER A 58 15.48 -4.37 -7.66
C SER A 58 14.95 -2.95 -7.53
N CYS A 59 15.84 -1.96 -7.41
CA CYS A 59 15.51 -0.54 -7.42
C CYS A 59 14.48 -0.25 -8.54
N CYS A 60 13.79 0.89 -8.44
CA CYS A 60 12.83 1.30 -9.45
C CYS A 60 13.37 1.02 -10.85
N PRO A 61 12.61 0.36 -11.73
CA PRO A 61 13.12 0.03 -13.06
C PRO A 61 13.59 1.33 -13.72
N ILE A 62 14.72 1.34 -14.44
CA ILE A 62 15.28 2.56 -15.06
C ILE A 62 14.21 3.28 -15.90
N THR A 63 13.27 2.52 -16.49
CA THR A 63 12.11 3.03 -17.24
C THR A 63 11.11 3.83 -16.41
N ALA A 64 11.13 3.73 -15.08
CA ALA A 64 10.35 4.54 -14.15
C ALA A 64 11.05 5.85 -13.75
N ILE A 65 12.32 6.06 -14.13
CA ILE A 65 13.01 7.33 -13.92
C ILE A 65 12.68 8.28 -15.07
N THR A 66 11.55 8.98 -14.94
CA THR A 66 11.09 10.00 -15.91
C THR A 66 10.97 11.35 -15.24
N GLN A 67 11.07 12.44 -16.02
CA GLN A 67 10.89 13.80 -15.48
C GLN A 67 9.52 13.96 -14.82
N GLN A 68 8.48 13.35 -15.38
CA GLN A 68 7.13 13.33 -14.81
C GLN A 68 7.09 12.69 -13.42
N ASN A 69 7.81 11.58 -13.20
CA ASN A 69 7.85 10.92 -11.91
C ASN A 69 8.66 11.72 -10.89
N ILE A 70 9.77 12.34 -11.31
CA ILE A 70 10.54 13.27 -10.47
C ILE A 70 9.67 14.45 -10.04
N ASP A 71 8.87 15.00 -10.94
CA ASP A 71 7.98 16.12 -10.63
C ASP A 71 6.83 15.70 -9.72
N ALA A 72 6.30 14.48 -9.87
CA ALA A 72 5.35 13.91 -8.90
C ALA A 72 5.97 13.78 -7.50
N VAL A 73 7.23 13.36 -7.38
CA VAL A 73 7.97 13.30 -6.10
C VAL A 73 8.16 14.70 -5.51
N LYS A 74 8.52 15.70 -6.32
CA LYS A 74 8.63 17.10 -5.87
C LYS A 74 7.31 17.61 -5.31
N ASP A 75 6.21 17.34 -6.00
CA ASP A 75 4.90 17.81 -5.57
C ASP A 75 4.42 17.11 -4.29
N LEU A 76 4.66 15.80 -4.16
CA LEU A 76 4.45 15.07 -2.91
C LEU A 76 5.27 15.68 -1.76
N SER A 77 6.57 15.92 -1.98
CA SER A 77 7.43 16.49 -0.95
C SER A 77 6.96 17.87 -0.49
N LYS A 78 6.46 18.71 -1.40
CA LYS A 78 5.90 20.03 -1.06
C LYS A 78 4.64 19.91 -0.20
N ILE A 79 3.77 18.95 -0.50
CA ILE A 79 2.52 18.75 0.26
C ILE A 79 2.85 18.24 1.67
N TYR A 80 3.75 17.27 1.79
CA TYR A 80 4.16 16.72 3.08
C TYR A 80 4.88 17.70 4.00
N THR A 81 5.57 18.70 3.44
CA THR A 81 6.32 19.70 4.22
C THR A 81 5.52 20.96 4.56
N ARG A 82 4.26 21.05 4.10
CA ARG A 82 3.43 22.24 4.28
C ARG A 82 3.06 22.42 5.75
N LYS A 83 3.53 23.51 6.36
CA LYS A 83 3.31 23.84 7.80
C LYS A 83 1.91 24.38 8.14
N ASP A 84 1.00 24.51 7.16
CA ASP A 84 -0.34 25.13 7.32
C ASP A 84 -1.37 24.22 8.04
N HIS A 85 -0.98 23.50 9.10
CA HIS A 85 -1.87 22.59 9.84
C HIS A 85 -2.99 23.31 10.62
N HIS A 86 -2.98 24.65 10.69
CA HIS A 86 -3.90 25.44 11.51
C HIS A 86 -5.02 26.18 10.76
N LYS A 87 -5.11 26.10 9.42
CA LYS A 87 -6.25 26.69 8.69
C LYS A 87 -7.41 25.71 8.65
N LYS A 88 -8.53 26.07 9.29
CA LYS A 88 -9.81 25.32 9.35
C LYS A 88 -10.49 25.03 7.99
N ASN A 89 -9.84 25.31 6.86
CA ASN A 89 -10.37 25.16 5.50
C ASN A 89 -9.34 24.54 4.51
N LEU A 90 -8.33 23.82 5.00
CA LEU A 90 -7.38 23.16 4.12
C LEU A 90 -8.01 21.90 3.51
N ALA A 91 -8.07 21.84 2.17
CA ALA A 91 -8.49 20.66 1.43
C ALA A 91 -7.71 19.41 1.88
N LEU A 92 -8.43 18.32 2.16
CA LEU A 92 -7.81 17.04 2.55
C LEU A 92 -7.03 16.48 1.35
N ASN A 93 -5.79 16.05 1.57
CA ASN A 93 -4.98 15.43 0.54
C ASN A 93 -4.98 13.90 0.73
N LEU A 94 -5.37 13.18 -0.31
CA LEU A 94 -5.42 11.72 -0.33
C LEU A 94 -4.19 11.17 -1.08
N HIS A 95 -3.32 10.42 -0.38
CA HIS A 95 -2.20 9.70 -0.97
C HIS A 95 -2.56 8.22 -1.15
N LEU A 96 -2.58 7.72 -2.37
CA LEU A 96 -2.76 6.29 -2.67
C LEU A 96 -1.77 5.87 -3.75
N HIS A 97 -1.47 4.57 -3.82
CA HIS A 97 -0.67 4.01 -4.91
C HIS A 97 -1.50 3.87 -6.20
N ASN A 98 -0.84 3.90 -7.36
CA ASN A 98 -1.51 3.87 -8.67
C ASN A 98 -1.87 2.46 -9.16
N ALA A 99 -2.15 1.51 -8.25
CA ALA A 99 -2.55 0.18 -8.70
C ALA A 99 -3.94 0.27 -9.35
N LYS A 100 -4.19 -0.58 -10.36
CA LYS A 100 -5.43 -0.54 -11.15
C LYS A 100 -6.71 -0.47 -10.29
N PRO A 101 -6.89 -1.29 -9.23
CA PRO A 101 -8.09 -1.21 -8.40
C PRO A 101 -8.23 0.14 -7.68
N CYS A 102 -7.13 0.73 -7.19
CA CYS A 102 -7.15 2.05 -6.55
C CYS A 102 -7.53 3.14 -7.54
N MET A 103 -6.92 3.15 -8.73
CA MET A 103 -7.24 4.14 -9.77
C MET A 103 -8.68 4.00 -10.25
N GLN A 104 -9.18 2.77 -10.38
CA GLN A 104 -10.58 2.52 -10.73
C GLN A 104 -11.53 3.04 -9.65
N ASN A 105 -11.25 2.78 -8.37
CA ASN A 105 -12.06 3.30 -7.27
C ASN A 105 -12.04 4.83 -7.21
N ILE A 106 -10.90 5.47 -7.46
CA ILE A 106 -10.81 6.94 -7.56
C ILE A 106 -11.71 7.44 -8.69
N ASN A 107 -11.62 6.84 -9.87
CA ASN A 107 -12.41 7.24 -11.03
C ASN A 107 -13.92 7.06 -10.83
N LEU A 108 -14.34 6.01 -10.12
CA LEU A 108 -15.75 5.75 -9.81
C LEU A 108 -16.32 6.72 -8.75
N ASN A 109 -15.48 7.42 -7.98
CA ASN A 109 -15.90 8.29 -6.87
C ASN A 109 -15.44 9.75 -7.08
N LEU A 110 -15.20 10.18 -8.32
CA LEU A 110 -14.72 11.54 -8.60
C LEU A 110 -15.66 12.62 -8.09
N ASP A 111 -16.98 12.43 -8.27
CA ASP A 111 -17.99 13.40 -7.82
C ASP A 111 -17.94 13.60 -6.30
N TYR A 112 -17.89 12.51 -5.54
CA TYR A 112 -17.74 12.54 -4.09
C TYR A 112 -16.44 13.24 -3.65
N LEU A 113 -15.31 12.92 -4.30
CA LEU A 113 -14.03 13.55 -3.99
C LEU A 113 -14.06 15.07 -4.26
N GLN A 114 -14.78 15.50 -5.29
CA GLN A 114 -14.97 16.92 -5.61
C GLN A 114 -15.87 17.62 -4.59
N GLU A 115 -17.01 17.02 -4.23
CA GLU A 115 -17.95 17.52 -3.23
C GLU A 115 -17.28 17.72 -1.86
N GLU A 116 -16.51 16.72 -1.42
CA GLU A 116 -15.78 16.76 -0.15
C GLU A 116 -14.46 17.55 -0.23
N LYS A 117 -14.14 18.13 -1.39
CA LYS A 117 -12.91 18.90 -1.64
C LYS A 117 -11.64 18.11 -1.28
N ILE A 118 -11.65 16.80 -1.55
CA ILE A 118 -10.54 15.90 -1.34
C ILE A 118 -9.66 15.90 -2.60
N LYS A 119 -8.41 16.33 -2.44
CA LYS A 119 -7.43 16.34 -3.52
C LYS A 119 -6.64 15.03 -3.54
N VAL A 120 -6.75 14.27 -4.63
CA VAL A 120 -5.91 13.10 -4.89
C VAL A 120 -4.51 13.56 -5.27
N MET A 121 -3.49 13.03 -4.59
CA MET A 121 -2.09 13.29 -4.90
C MET A 121 -1.56 12.27 -5.91
N ALA A 122 -0.69 12.73 -6.81
CA ALA A 122 0.02 11.83 -7.72
C ALA A 122 1.04 10.99 -6.95
N HIS A 123 1.09 9.68 -7.23
CA HIS A 123 2.13 8.79 -6.72
C HIS A 123 2.99 8.29 -7.89
N PRO A 124 4.33 8.32 -7.80
CA PRO A 124 5.17 7.76 -8.85
C PRO A 124 5.06 6.21 -8.90
N PRO A 125 5.21 5.59 -10.08
CA PRO A 125 5.15 4.14 -10.22
C PRO A 125 6.32 3.47 -9.48
N TYR A 126 6.09 2.25 -8.98
CA TYR A 126 7.10 1.41 -8.31
C TYR A 126 7.85 2.10 -7.15
N SER A 127 7.19 3.02 -6.44
CA SER A 127 7.84 3.84 -5.40
C SER A 127 7.24 3.62 -3.99
N PRO A 128 7.25 2.38 -3.47
CA PRO A 128 6.72 2.07 -2.15
C PRO A 128 7.43 2.86 -1.03
N ASP A 129 8.66 3.31 -1.27
CA ASP A 129 9.48 4.11 -0.36
C ASP A 129 8.87 5.48 -0.03
N PHE A 130 7.99 5.98 -0.90
CA PHE A 130 7.28 7.24 -0.69
C PHE A 130 5.89 7.05 -0.06
N ALA A 131 5.50 5.81 0.24
CA ALA A 131 4.25 5.47 0.89
C ALA A 131 4.49 5.11 2.37
N PRO A 132 4.03 5.93 3.34
CA PRO A 132 4.19 5.64 4.78
C PRO A 132 3.63 4.29 5.20
N SER A 133 2.59 3.82 4.50
CA SER A 133 1.97 2.51 4.72
C SER A 133 2.92 1.36 4.42
N ASP A 134 3.61 1.41 3.29
CA ASP A 134 4.52 0.35 2.85
C ASP A 134 5.87 0.46 3.57
N LEU A 135 6.34 1.68 3.84
CA LEU A 135 7.60 1.93 4.53
C LEU A 135 7.59 1.40 5.97
N TRP A 136 6.47 1.55 6.70
CA TRP A 136 6.44 1.29 8.14
C TRP A 136 5.17 0.61 8.63
N LEU A 137 3.99 1.15 8.34
CA LEU A 137 2.76 0.73 9.01
C LEU A 137 2.48 -0.77 8.81
N PHE A 138 2.58 -1.26 7.57
CA PHE A 138 2.33 -2.67 7.28
C PHE A 138 3.37 -3.59 7.90
N ASN A 139 4.64 -3.19 7.92
CA ASN A 139 5.69 -3.98 8.57
C ASN A 139 5.49 -4.06 10.08
N ARG A 140 5.07 -2.96 10.72
CA ARG A 140 4.69 -2.95 12.12
C ARG A 140 3.53 -3.90 12.39
N LEU A 141 2.44 -3.78 11.62
CA LEU A 141 1.26 -4.65 11.76
C LEU A 141 1.60 -6.12 11.52
N LYS A 142 2.44 -6.44 10.52
CA LYS A 142 2.89 -7.83 10.27
C LYS A 142 3.65 -8.42 11.45
N ARG A 143 4.41 -7.59 12.19
CA ARG A 143 5.19 -8.03 13.36
C ARG A 143 4.37 -8.16 14.62
N SER A 144 3.28 -7.40 14.74
CA SER A 144 2.43 -7.39 15.94
C SER A 144 1.19 -8.28 15.84
N LEU A 145 0.72 -8.58 14.63
CA LEU A 145 -0.46 -9.41 14.39
C LEU A 145 -0.06 -10.86 14.07
N ASP A 146 -0.85 -11.79 14.60
CA ASP A 146 -0.74 -13.22 14.32
C ASP A 146 -1.82 -13.69 13.33
N THR A 147 -1.90 -15.00 13.13
CA THR A 147 -2.96 -15.66 12.36
C THR A 147 -4.25 -15.70 13.16
N TYR A 148 -5.34 -15.25 12.54
CA TYR A 148 -6.67 -15.26 13.15
C TYR A 148 -7.63 -16.11 12.31
N PRO A 149 -8.48 -16.93 12.94
CA PRO A 149 -9.37 -17.85 12.22
C PRO A 149 -10.53 -17.13 11.50
N VAL A 150 -10.88 -15.91 11.93
CA VAL A 150 -12.02 -15.16 11.40
C VAL A 150 -11.62 -13.71 11.12
N SER A 151 -12.18 -13.12 10.07
CA SER A 151 -11.90 -11.74 9.66
C SER A 151 -12.25 -10.70 10.74
N THR A 152 -13.28 -10.96 11.55
CA THR A 152 -13.71 -10.07 12.63
C THR A 152 -12.70 -10.01 13.77
N SER A 153 -12.11 -11.14 14.18
CA SER A 153 -11.08 -11.15 15.23
C SER A 153 -9.80 -10.48 14.74
N LEU A 154 -9.42 -10.69 13.48
CA LEU A 154 -8.31 -9.94 12.84
C LEU A 154 -8.58 -8.43 12.83
N ALA A 155 -9.80 -8.01 12.47
CA ALA A 155 -10.17 -6.60 12.45
C ALA A 155 -10.08 -5.97 13.84
N THR A 156 -10.60 -6.65 14.88
CA THR A 156 -10.50 -6.19 16.27
C THR A 156 -9.05 -6.05 16.73
N ALA A 157 -8.21 -7.05 16.46
CA ALA A 157 -6.79 -7.00 16.81
C ALA A 157 -6.06 -5.88 16.07
N THR A 158 -6.33 -5.72 14.77
CA THR A 158 -5.75 -4.64 13.95
C THR A 158 -6.14 -3.27 14.49
N THR A 159 -7.42 -3.05 14.81
CA THR A 159 -7.91 -1.78 15.37
C THR A 159 -7.26 -1.48 16.73
N LYS A 160 -7.12 -2.50 17.59
CA LYS A 160 -6.44 -2.37 18.87
C LYS A 160 -4.99 -1.94 18.70
N GLU A 161 -4.26 -2.57 17.78
CA GLU A 161 -2.86 -2.19 17.48
C GLU A 161 -2.80 -0.75 16.96
N LEU A 162 -3.59 -0.39 15.95
CA LEU A 162 -3.60 0.96 15.37
C LEU A 162 -3.88 2.05 16.41
N ASN A 163 -4.83 1.81 17.31
CA ASN A 163 -5.18 2.74 18.39
C ASN A 163 -4.08 2.86 19.45
N SER A 164 -3.21 1.86 19.59
CA SER A 164 -2.07 1.89 20.51
C SER A 164 -0.88 2.68 19.96
N ILE A 165 -0.85 2.98 18.66
CA ILE A 165 0.26 3.67 18.02
C ILE A 165 0.20 5.16 18.39
N PRO A 166 1.23 5.70 19.06
CA PRO A 166 1.26 7.11 19.41
C PRO A 166 1.47 7.98 18.17
N ILE A 167 0.90 9.19 18.18
CA ILE A 167 0.92 10.12 17.03
C ILE A 167 2.35 10.42 16.53
N HIS A 168 3.33 10.51 17.43
CA HIS A 168 4.72 10.81 17.06
C HIS A 168 5.37 9.73 16.18
N GLU A 169 4.93 8.48 16.26
CA GLU A 169 5.43 7.39 15.42
C GLU A 169 4.97 7.56 13.96
N TYR A 170 3.73 8.02 13.76
CA TYR A 170 3.27 8.42 12.42
C TYR A 170 4.10 9.59 11.90
N GLN A 171 4.28 10.64 12.70
CA GLN A 171 5.04 11.83 12.32
C GLN A 171 6.48 11.48 11.89
N LYS A 172 7.16 10.60 12.64
CA LYS A 172 8.50 10.10 12.32
C LYS A 172 8.54 9.42 10.95
N THR A 173 7.53 8.60 10.64
CA THR A 173 7.43 7.91 9.35
C THR A 173 7.22 8.89 8.20
N PHE A 174 6.32 9.86 8.36
CA PHE A 174 6.12 10.91 7.35
C PHE A 174 7.39 11.72 7.13
N GLN A 175 8.12 12.06 8.19
CA GLN A 175 9.41 12.73 8.10
C GLN A 175 10.43 11.89 7.31
N LYS A 176 10.45 10.57 7.53
CA LYS A 176 11.31 9.66 6.76
C LYS A 176 10.95 9.63 5.29
N CYS A 177 9.66 9.58 4.93
CA CYS A 177 9.23 9.69 3.54
C CYS A 177 9.70 11.00 2.88
N ILE A 178 9.64 12.13 3.60
CA ILE A 178 10.13 13.42 3.10
C ILE A 178 11.63 13.37 2.80
N GLU A 179 12.43 12.80 3.70
CA GLU A 179 13.87 12.61 3.49
C GLU A 179 14.15 11.77 2.24
N MET A 180 13.39 10.68 2.06
CA MET A 180 13.55 9.81 0.90
C MET A 180 13.19 10.52 -0.41
N MET A 181 12.10 11.30 -0.42
CA MET A 181 11.71 12.10 -1.58
C MET A 181 12.79 13.13 -1.94
N LYS A 182 13.37 13.83 -0.95
CA LYS A 182 14.44 14.81 -1.17
C LYS A 182 15.66 14.18 -1.82
N PHE A 183 16.10 13.05 -1.30
CA PHE A 183 17.23 12.32 -1.88
C PHE A 183 16.95 11.88 -3.32
N CYS A 184 15.75 11.32 -3.58
CA CYS A 184 15.32 10.94 -4.93
C CYS A 184 15.38 12.12 -5.90
N ILE A 185 14.96 13.32 -5.46
CA ILE A 185 15.04 14.56 -6.25
C ILE A 185 16.50 14.94 -6.54
N GLU A 186 17.38 14.88 -5.54
CA GLU A 186 18.81 15.21 -5.66
C GLU A 186 19.56 14.24 -6.60
N HIS A 187 19.18 12.96 -6.58
CA HIS A 187 19.80 11.91 -7.37
C HIS A 187 19.01 11.56 -8.64
N ARG A 188 18.19 12.50 -9.14
CA ARG A 188 17.45 12.39 -10.41
C ARG A 188 16.61 11.11 -10.56
N GLY A 189 16.01 10.62 -9.48
CA GLY A 189 15.13 9.46 -9.51
C GLY A 189 15.76 8.14 -9.08
N ASP A 190 17.02 8.13 -8.65
CA ASP A 190 17.60 6.93 -8.05
C ASP A 190 16.85 6.53 -6.77
N CYS A 191 16.59 5.23 -6.65
CA CYS A 191 15.92 4.62 -5.51
C CYS A 191 16.97 4.10 -4.51
N PHE A 192 16.65 4.18 -3.21
CA PHE A 192 17.52 3.72 -2.11
C PHE A 192 17.66 2.19 -2.06
#